data_AF-A0A540X128-F1
#
_entry.id   AF-A0A540X128-F1
#
_cell.length_a   1.000
_cell.length_b   1.000
_cell.length_c   1.000
_cell.angle_alpha   90.00
_cell.angle_beta   90.00
_cell.angle_gamma   90.00
#
_symmetry.space_group_name_H-M   'P 1'
#
loop_
_entity.id
_entity.type
_entity.pdbx_description
1 polymer ?
#
loop_
_entity_poly.entity_id
_entity_poly.type
_entity_poly.pdbx_seq_one_letter_code
_entity_poly.pdbx_strand_id
1 'polypeptide(L)'
;MKPSTKRTARRPRAPDFQAPPPELALLLGPLETGDEAARHQAAMVLLQRKDPITASHVARLLRTAADPKAREVCAWLLCSIDKGSPPVIEALLEAAEDPYEHMSVRGQSLDALRPSTSSGLNRRIFQTLIGLLEHPAVELRFWSCFALGALKHRPAIPALRKVAEEDERVNPGWWYVAEEALDAIDHIESRESPDRIPVMRRGKQD
;
A
#
# COMPACT_ATOMS: atom_id res chain seq x y z
N MET A 1 -8.80 40.61 12.27
CA MET A 1 -8.89 39.25 11.70
C MET A 1 -8.19 39.25 10.35
N LYS A 2 -7.08 38.50 10.19
CA LYS A 2 -6.44 38.28 8.89
C LYS A 2 -6.86 36.89 8.37
N PRO A 3 -7.10 36.70 7.06
CA PRO A 3 -7.50 35.41 6.54
C PRO A 3 -6.32 34.44 6.56
N SER A 4 -6.54 33.26 7.13
CA SER A 4 -5.62 32.13 7.08
C SER A 4 -5.64 31.54 5.67
N THR A 5 -4.56 31.75 4.91
CA THR A 5 -4.35 31.10 3.61
C THR A 5 -4.02 29.63 3.85
N LYS A 6 -4.96 28.75 3.48
CA LYS A 6 -4.72 27.30 3.41
C LYS A 6 -3.52 27.04 2.51
N ARG A 7 -2.41 26.65 3.11
CA ARG A 7 -1.17 26.29 2.40
C ARG A 7 -1.41 24.93 1.74
N THR A 8 -1.90 24.92 0.50
CA THR A 8 -1.94 23.71 -0.32
C THR A 8 -0.51 23.20 -0.46
N ALA A 9 -0.21 22.07 0.16
CA ALA A 9 1.09 21.41 0.02
C ALA A 9 1.33 21.15 -1.47
N ARG A 10 2.31 21.83 -2.04
CA ARG A 10 2.67 21.71 -3.44
C ARG A 10 3.37 20.37 -3.60
N ARG A 11 2.65 19.37 -4.15
CA ARG A 11 3.19 18.04 -4.45
C ARG A 11 4.44 18.17 -5.33
N PRO A 12 5.47 17.33 -5.11
CA PRO A 12 6.73 17.41 -5.85
C PRO A 12 6.51 17.30 -7.36
N ARG A 13 7.35 18.02 -8.13
CA ARG A 13 7.35 17.99 -9.59
C ARG A 13 7.77 16.59 -10.05
N ALA A 14 6.94 15.93 -10.84
CA ALA A 14 7.24 14.61 -11.39
C ALA A 14 8.53 14.68 -12.25
N PRO A 15 9.40 13.64 -12.22
CA PRO A 15 10.53 13.55 -13.14
C PRO A 15 10.06 13.54 -14.60
N ASP A 16 10.97 13.85 -15.53
CA ASP A 16 10.69 13.90 -16.97
C ASP A 16 10.30 12.49 -17.47
N PHE A 17 9.02 12.17 -17.38
CA PHE A 17 8.44 10.95 -17.91
C PHE A 17 8.26 11.10 -19.42
N GLN A 18 8.82 10.14 -20.18
CA GLN A 18 8.44 9.96 -21.57
C GLN A 18 6.93 9.79 -21.67
N ALA A 19 6.30 10.37 -22.68
CA ALA A 19 4.86 10.19 -22.91
C ALA A 19 4.54 8.70 -23.10
N PRO A 20 3.42 8.18 -22.56
CA PRO A 20 3.02 6.80 -22.77
C PRO A 20 2.71 6.55 -24.26
N PRO A 21 2.94 5.33 -24.78
CA PRO A 21 2.40 4.94 -26.07
C PRO A 21 0.88 5.16 -26.13
N PRO A 22 0.30 5.50 -27.31
CA PRO A 22 -1.12 5.82 -27.43
C PRO A 22 -2.06 4.75 -26.85
N GLU A 23 -1.73 3.48 -27.05
CA GLU A 23 -2.53 2.34 -26.55
C GLU A 23 -2.51 2.29 -25.02
N LEU A 24 -1.37 2.61 -24.41
CA LEU A 24 -1.26 2.72 -22.95
C LEU A 24 -1.99 3.96 -22.44
N ALA A 25 -1.91 5.09 -23.15
CA ALA A 25 -2.63 6.32 -22.79
C ALA A 25 -4.14 6.11 -22.72
N LEU A 26 -4.71 5.33 -23.65
CA LEU A 26 -6.14 4.97 -23.65
C LEU A 26 -6.58 4.20 -22.40
N LEU A 27 -5.67 3.46 -21.76
CA LEU A 27 -5.94 2.73 -20.52
C LEU A 27 -5.64 3.58 -19.27
N LEU A 28 -4.62 4.43 -19.32
CA LEU A 28 -4.26 5.31 -18.20
C LEU A 28 -5.29 6.42 -17.96
N GLY A 29 -5.94 6.94 -19.02
CA GLY A 29 -6.95 8.00 -18.91
C GLY A 29 -8.15 7.61 -18.03
N PRO A 30 -8.84 6.49 -18.32
CA PRO A 30 -9.92 5.98 -17.47
C PRO A 30 -9.47 5.61 -16.06
N LEU A 31 -8.23 5.13 -15.90
CA LEU A 31 -7.66 4.86 -14.58
C LEU A 31 -7.51 6.14 -13.74
N GLU A 32 -7.11 7.25 -14.37
CA GLU A 32 -6.88 8.54 -13.69
C GLU A 32 -8.19 9.31 -13.41
N THR A 33 -9.12 9.32 -14.38
CA THR A 33 -10.27 10.25 -14.37
C THR A 33 -11.63 9.59 -14.54
N GLY A 34 -11.68 8.29 -14.89
CA GLY A 34 -12.93 7.55 -15.05
C GLY A 34 -13.68 7.34 -13.73
N ASP A 35 -14.91 6.85 -13.82
CA ASP A 35 -15.66 6.37 -12.67
C ASP A 35 -15.13 5.03 -12.16
N GLU A 36 -15.76 4.47 -11.12
CA GLU A 36 -15.34 3.20 -10.51
C GLU A 36 -15.30 2.04 -11.53
N ALA A 37 -16.31 1.93 -12.39
CA ALA A 37 -16.40 0.88 -13.39
C ALA A 37 -15.32 1.03 -14.46
N ALA A 38 -15.09 2.25 -14.95
CA ALA A 38 -14.07 2.55 -15.94
C ALA A 38 -12.65 2.31 -15.39
N ARG A 39 -12.39 2.69 -14.13
CA ARG A 39 -11.11 2.41 -13.44
C ARG A 39 -10.87 0.92 -13.31
N HIS A 40 -11.87 0.19 -12.83
CA HIS A 40 -11.77 -1.26 -12.68
C HIS A 40 -11.49 -1.94 -14.02
N GLN A 41 -12.24 -1.60 -15.06
CA GLN A 41 -12.04 -2.15 -16.40
C GLN A 41 -10.63 -1.87 -16.94
N ALA A 42 -10.16 -0.63 -16.83
CA ALA A 42 -8.81 -0.25 -17.24
C ALA A 42 -7.74 -1.01 -16.45
N ALA A 43 -7.89 -1.10 -15.13
CA ALA A 43 -6.96 -1.80 -14.26
C ALA A 43 -6.87 -3.30 -14.62
N MET A 44 -8.00 -3.95 -14.92
CA MET A 44 -8.03 -5.36 -15.32
C MET A 44 -7.30 -5.63 -16.64
N VAL A 45 -7.38 -4.69 -17.60
CA VAL A 45 -6.62 -4.80 -18.86
C VAL A 45 -5.13 -4.55 -18.61
N LEU A 46 -4.78 -3.54 -17.82
CA LEU A 46 -3.40 -3.23 -17.46
C LEU A 46 -2.74 -4.34 -16.64
N LEU A 47 -3.50 -5.11 -15.87
CA LEU A 47 -3.01 -6.25 -15.10
C LEU A 47 -2.33 -7.31 -15.97
N GLN A 48 -2.80 -7.46 -17.21
CA GLN A 48 -2.21 -8.36 -18.20
C GLN A 48 -0.89 -7.83 -18.78
N ARG A 49 -0.64 -6.53 -18.62
CA ARG A 49 0.56 -5.82 -19.09
C ARG A 49 1.58 -5.74 -17.97
N LYS A 50 2.29 -6.85 -17.74
CA LYS A 50 3.34 -6.97 -16.71
C LYS A 50 4.68 -6.41 -17.21
N ASP A 51 4.66 -5.19 -17.72
CA ASP A 51 5.83 -4.53 -18.30
C ASP A 51 6.27 -3.28 -17.49
N PRO A 52 7.57 -2.97 -17.45
CA PRO A 52 8.10 -1.86 -16.65
C PRO A 52 7.58 -0.47 -17.06
N ILE A 53 7.21 -0.29 -18.34
CA ILE A 53 6.71 1.01 -18.85
C ILE A 53 5.33 1.25 -18.24
N THR A 54 4.44 0.26 -18.31
CA THR A 54 3.13 0.30 -17.67
C THR A 54 3.25 0.58 -16.17
N ALA A 55 4.10 -0.17 -15.46
CA ALA A 55 4.31 0.04 -14.02
C ALA A 55 4.79 1.47 -13.68
N SER A 56 5.72 2.00 -14.48
CA SER A 56 6.24 3.36 -14.28
C SER A 56 5.17 4.44 -14.46
N HIS A 57 4.28 4.29 -15.44
CA HIS A 57 3.17 5.22 -15.63
C HIS A 57 2.08 5.11 -14.55
N VAL A 58 1.78 3.90 -14.08
CA VAL A 58 0.85 3.70 -12.96
C VAL A 58 1.44 4.29 -11.67
N ALA A 59 2.74 4.14 -11.42
CA ALA A 59 3.43 4.78 -10.31
C ALA A 59 3.43 6.32 -10.39
N ARG A 60 3.45 6.89 -11.60
CA ARG A 60 3.21 8.32 -11.79
C ARG A 60 1.79 8.71 -11.37
N LEU A 61 0.79 7.95 -11.80
CA LEU A 61 -0.61 8.22 -11.43
C LEU A 61 -0.86 8.11 -9.93
N LEU A 62 -0.23 7.15 -9.24
CA LEU A 62 -0.23 7.07 -7.78
C LEU A 62 0.24 8.40 -7.14
N ARG A 63 1.21 9.10 -7.73
CA ARG A 63 1.67 10.41 -7.20
C ARG A 63 0.75 11.57 -7.59
N THR A 64 0.25 11.56 -8.83
CA THR A 64 -0.29 12.78 -9.46
C THR A 64 -1.81 12.82 -9.59
N ALA A 65 -2.50 11.67 -9.61
CA ALA A 65 -3.94 11.64 -9.80
C ALA A 65 -4.65 12.42 -8.68
N ALA A 66 -5.64 13.24 -9.02
CA ALA A 66 -6.34 14.09 -8.07
C ALA A 66 -7.25 13.28 -7.13
N ASP A 67 -7.94 12.29 -7.67
CA ASP A 67 -8.87 11.43 -6.92
C ASP A 67 -8.11 10.36 -6.11
N PRO A 68 -8.26 10.29 -4.78
CA PRO A 68 -7.70 9.21 -3.96
C PRO A 68 -8.08 7.81 -4.43
N LYS A 69 -9.28 7.61 -4.96
CA LYS A 69 -9.71 6.28 -5.42
C LYS A 69 -8.97 5.84 -6.68
N ALA A 70 -8.59 6.77 -7.56
CA ALA A 70 -7.67 6.47 -8.67
C ALA A 70 -6.29 6.06 -8.15
N ARG A 71 -5.76 6.75 -7.14
CA ARG A 71 -4.47 6.43 -6.50
C ARG A 71 -4.50 5.07 -5.80
N GLU A 72 -5.59 4.74 -5.10
CA GLU A 72 -5.78 3.44 -4.43
C GLU A 72 -5.72 2.29 -5.45
N VAL A 73 -6.47 2.40 -6.56
CA VAL A 73 -6.43 1.40 -7.64
C VAL A 73 -5.04 1.31 -8.26
N CYS A 74 -4.31 2.42 -8.39
CA CYS A 74 -2.93 2.40 -8.87
C CYS A 74 -2.01 1.60 -7.91
N ALA A 75 -2.11 1.83 -6.59
CA ALA A 75 -1.34 1.08 -5.60
C ALA A 75 -1.66 -0.42 -5.67
N TRP A 76 -2.95 -0.78 -5.74
CA TRP A 76 -3.40 -2.17 -5.91
C TRP A 76 -2.84 -2.81 -7.19
N LEU A 77 -2.94 -2.12 -8.32
CA LEU A 77 -2.47 -2.61 -9.61
C LEU A 77 -0.95 -2.85 -9.58
N LEU A 78 -0.20 -1.91 -8.98
CA LEU A 78 1.25 -2.02 -8.83
C LEU A 78 1.64 -3.28 -8.06
N CYS A 79 0.87 -3.75 -7.07
CA CYS A 79 1.06 -5.05 -6.39
C CYS A 79 1.33 -6.19 -7.39
N SER A 80 0.58 -6.20 -8.49
CA SER A 80 0.52 -7.33 -9.41
C SER A 80 1.38 -7.21 -10.67
N ILE A 81 1.67 -5.99 -11.13
CA ILE A 81 2.35 -5.76 -12.42
C ILE A 81 3.85 -5.49 -12.30
N ASP A 82 4.33 -5.08 -11.12
CA ASP A 82 5.73 -4.77 -10.87
C ASP A 82 6.43 -5.86 -10.02
N LYS A 83 7.76 -5.87 -9.97
CA LYS A 83 8.55 -6.82 -9.15
C LYS A 83 9.48 -6.12 -8.16
N GLY A 84 9.16 -4.89 -7.76
CA GLY A 84 9.96 -4.09 -6.83
C GLY A 84 10.93 -3.16 -7.53
N SER A 85 10.56 -2.65 -8.71
CA SER A 85 11.41 -1.67 -9.39
C SER A 85 11.56 -0.40 -8.53
N PRO A 86 12.76 0.19 -8.45
CA PRO A 86 13.00 1.34 -7.57
C PRO A 86 11.99 2.50 -7.73
N PRO A 87 11.62 2.93 -8.97
CA PRO A 87 10.66 4.02 -9.14
C PRO A 87 9.25 3.73 -8.60
N VAL A 88 8.84 2.45 -8.64
CA VAL A 88 7.55 1.98 -8.10
C VAL A 88 7.61 1.94 -6.58
N ILE A 89 8.67 1.37 -6.01
CA ILE A 89 8.87 1.32 -4.56
C ILE A 89 8.95 2.73 -3.96
N GLU A 90 9.62 3.65 -4.62
CA GLU A 90 9.63 5.06 -4.21
C GLU A 90 8.22 5.66 -4.18
N ALA A 91 7.40 5.40 -5.20
CA ALA A 91 6.02 5.92 -5.26
C ALA A 91 5.15 5.36 -4.14
N LEU A 92 5.26 4.07 -3.86
CA LEU A 92 4.52 3.38 -2.80
C LEU A 92 4.95 3.90 -1.41
N LEU A 93 6.26 4.10 -1.19
CA LEU A 93 6.76 4.66 0.07
C LEU A 93 6.32 6.11 0.26
N GLU A 94 6.39 6.94 -0.79
CA GLU A 94 5.88 8.32 -0.74
C GLU A 94 4.40 8.36 -0.36
N ALA A 95 3.57 7.51 -0.97
CA ALA A 95 2.15 7.42 -0.67
C ALA A 95 1.89 6.92 0.76
N ALA A 96 2.59 5.88 1.22
CA ALA A 96 2.45 5.33 2.56
C ALA A 96 2.88 6.31 3.67
N GLU A 97 3.93 7.09 3.42
CA GLU A 97 4.52 8.03 4.38
C GLU A 97 3.83 9.40 4.41
N ASP A 98 3.09 9.79 3.37
CA ASP A 98 2.41 11.10 3.32
C ASP A 98 1.27 11.17 4.36
N PRO A 99 1.38 12.02 5.41
CA PRO A 99 0.36 12.15 6.43
C PRO A 99 -0.95 12.79 5.92
N TYR A 100 -0.92 13.41 4.74
CA TYR A 100 -2.10 14.02 4.09
C TYR A 100 -2.72 13.14 3.02
N GLU A 101 -2.15 11.96 2.76
CA GLU A 101 -2.71 11.00 1.82
C GLU A 101 -3.90 10.25 2.46
N HIS A 102 -4.85 9.85 1.61
CA HIS A 102 -6.05 9.14 2.05
C HIS A 102 -5.69 7.77 2.64
N MET A 103 -6.36 7.39 3.73
CA MET A 103 -5.98 6.20 4.51
C MET A 103 -5.97 4.92 3.66
N SER A 104 -6.96 4.74 2.77
CA SER A 104 -7.00 3.58 1.87
C SER A 104 -5.83 3.51 0.90
N VAL A 105 -5.35 4.67 0.40
CA VAL A 105 -4.18 4.73 -0.48
C VAL A 105 -2.92 4.37 0.31
N ARG A 106 -2.80 4.86 1.55
CA ARG A 106 -1.68 4.53 2.44
C ARG A 106 -1.65 3.03 2.74
N GLY A 107 -2.77 2.46 3.19
CA GLY A 107 -2.90 1.02 3.48
C GLY A 107 -2.60 0.16 2.25
N GLN A 108 -3.21 0.47 1.11
CA GLN A 108 -2.98 -0.26 -0.14
C GLN A 108 -1.53 -0.13 -0.65
N SER A 109 -0.87 1.00 -0.36
CA SER A 109 0.55 1.17 -0.71
C SER A 109 1.46 0.29 0.13
N LEU A 110 1.15 0.11 1.43
CA LEU A 110 1.87 -0.80 2.32
C LEU A 110 1.72 -2.25 1.87
N ASP A 111 0.50 -2.67 1.55
CA ASP A 111 0.19 -4.01 0.99
C ASP A 111 1.00 -4.29 -0.30
N ALA A 112 1.15 -3.27 -1.15
CA ALA A 112 1.90 -3.41 -2.40
C ALA A 112 3.44 -3.35 -2.24
N LEU A 113 4.00 -3.06 -1.05
CA LEU A 113 5.45 -3.00 -0.87
C LEU A 113 6.09 -4.39 -1.09
N ARG A 114 7.23 -4.41 -1.79
CA ARG A 114 8.04 -5.62 -1.99
C ARG A 114 9.53 -5.29 -2.01
N PRO A 115 10.42 -6.29 -1.87
CA PRO A 115 11.85 -6.03 -1.91
C PRO A 115 12.26 -5.38 -3.23
N SER A 116 13.12 -4.38 -3.14
CA SER A 116 13.71 -3.70 -4.29
C SER A 116 15.13 -4.20 -4.54
N THR A 117 15.63 -3.97 -5.76
CA THR A 117 17.06 -4.11 -6.07
C THR A 117 17.92 -3.06 -5.36
N SER A 118 17.32 -1.96 -4.89
CA SER A 118 18.00 -0.92 -4.10
C SER A 118 18.02 -1.28 -2.61
N SER A 119 19.21 -1.52 -2.06
CA SER A 119 19.41 -1.76 -0.63
C SER A 119 18.97 -0.57 0.24
N GLY A 120 19.12 0.66 -0.27
CA GLY A 120 18.64 1.87 0.39
C GLY A 120 17.12 1.91 0.53
N LEU A 121 16.41 1.54 -0.54
CA LEU A 121 14.94 1.45 -0.50
C LEU A 121 14.47 0.31 0.42
N ASN A 122 15.14 -0.85 0.41
CA ASN A 122 14.82 -1.93 1.35
C ASN A 122 14.95 -1.48 2.81
N ARG A 123 16.01 -0.72 3.13
CA ARG A 123 16.17 -0.15 4.47
C ARG A 123 15.01 0.79 4.82
N ARG A 124 14.62 1.67 3.90
CA ARG A 124 13.49 2.59 4.10
C ARG A 124 12.17 1.84 4.28
N ILE A 125 11.89 0.81 3.48
CA ILE A 125 10.72 -0.07 3.63
C ILE A 125 10.62 -0.57 5.07
N PHE A 126 11.67 -1.22 5.59
CA PHE A 126 11.61 -1.80 6.92
C PHE A 126 11.53 -0.74 8.04
N GLN A 127 12.20 0.39 7.88
CA GLN A 127 12.09 1.51 8.82
C GLN A 127 10.67 2.07 8.88
N THR A 128 10.05 2.28 7.72
CA THR A 128 8.67 2.79 7.60
C THR A 128 7.68 1.79 8.20
N LEU A 129 7.79 0.51 7.85
CA LEU A 129 6.91 -0.54 8.37
C LEU A 129 7.01 -0.69 9.90
N ILE A 130 8.23 -0.75 10.45
CA ILE A 130 8.42 -0.84 11.90
C ILE A 130 7.88 0.40 12.61
N GLY A 131 8.14 1.60 12.08
CA GLY A 131 7.63 2.85 12.67
C GLY A 131 6.10 2.93 12.66
N LEU A 132 5.46 2.37 11.65
CA LEU A 132 4.00 2.37 11.54
C LEU A 132 3.31 1.39 12.49
N LEU A 133 4.03 0.45 13.13
CA LEU A 133 3.46 -0.42 14.17
C LEU A 133 3.00 0.35 15.41
N GLU A 134 3.47 1.58 15.63
CA GLU A 134 3.05 2.45 16.73
C GLU A 134 2.08 3.57 16.27
N HIS A 135 1.68 3.58 15.00
CA HIS A 135 0.85 4.64 14.45
C HIS A 135 -0.57 4.63 15.06
N PRO A 136 -1.23 5.78 15.31
CA PRO A 136 -2.57 5.82 15.93
C PRO A 136 -3.67 5.15 15.08
N ALA A 137 -3.56 5.20 13.75
CA ALA A 137 -4.52 4.56 12.84
C ALA A 137 -4.38 3.03 12.82
N VAL A 138 -5.48 2.33 13.09
CA VAL A 138 -5.59 0.85 13.11
C VAL A 138 -5.16 0.24 11.78
N GLU A 139 -5.64 0.79 10.67
CA GLU A 139 -5.39 0.29 9.33
C GLU A 139 -3.89 0.26 9.00
N LEU A 140 -3.12 1.28 9.39
CA LEU A 140 -1.68 1.31 9.12
C LEU A 140 -0.90 0.30 9.95
N ARG A 141 -1.29 0.08 11.22
CA ARG A 141 -0.67 -0.96 12.05
C ARG A 141 -0.95 -2.35 11.48
N PHE A 142 -2.19 -2.60 11.08
CA PHE A 142 -2.61 -3.86 10.45
C PHE A 142 -1.79 -4.15 9.18
N TRP A 143 -1.80 -3.24 8.21
CA TRP A 143 -1.06 -3.45 6.96
C TRP A 143 0.46 -3.47 7.13
N SER A 144 0.98 -2.82 8.19
CA SER A 144 2.41 -2.93 8.52
C SER A 144 2.76 -4.31 9.07
N CYS A 145 1.91 -4.89 9.92
CA CYS A 145 2.08 -6.28 10.38
C CYS A 145 2.08 -7.24 9.19
N PHE A 146 1.06 -7.16 8.33
CA PHE A 146 0.94 -7.95 7.11
C PHE A 146 2.21 -7.87 6.25
N ALA A 147 2.63 -6.65 5.90
CA ALA A 147 3.79 -6.44 5.03
C ALA A 147 5.10 -6.96 5.67
N LEU A 148 5.31 -6.78 6.98
CA LEU A 148 6.48 -7.33 7.67
C LEU A 148 6.50 -8.86 7.64
N GLY A 149 5.34 -9.49 7.79
CA GLY A 149 5.15 -10.94 7.64
C GLY A 149 5.48 -11.42 6.23
N ALA A 150 4.86 -10.80 5.22
CA ALA A 150 5.06 -11.12 3.81
C ALA A 150 6.53 -10.96 3.36
N LEU A 151 7.22 -9.93 3.88
CA LEU A 151 8.64 -9.66 3.61
C LEU A 151 9.60 -10.50 4.47
N LYS A 152 9.08 -11.30 5.41
CA LYS A 152 9.85 -12.14 6.34
C LYS A 152 10.95 -11.38 7.09
N HIS A 153 10.67 -10.14 7.51
CA HIS A 153 11.65 -9.29 8.17
C HIS A 153 11.87 -9.64 9.64
N ARG A 154 12.74 -10.62 9.90
CA ARG A 154 13.09 -11.11 11.26
C ARG A 154 13.34 -10.03 12.32
N PRO A 155 14.05 -8.92 12.03
CA PRO A 155 14.26 -7.87 13.04
C PRO A 155 12.99 -7.21 13.56
N ALA A 156 11.83 -7.35 12.89
CA ALA A 156 10.56 -6.81 13.36
C ALA A 156 9.87 -7.64 14.45
N ILE A 157 10.31 -8.88 14.72
CA ILE A 157 9.65 -9.78 15.68
C ILE A 157 9.40 -9.11 17.05
N PRO A 158 10.37 -8.40 17.68
CA PRO A 158 10.11 -7.76 18.97
C PRO A 158 8.99 -6.71 18.92
N ALA A 159 8.93 -5.91 17.85
CA ALA A 159 7.89 -4.91 17.68
C ALA A 159 6.52 -5.55 17.38
N LEU A 160 6.50 -6.62 16.57
CA LEU A 160 5.28 -7.39 16.30
C LEU A 160 4.74 -8.08 17.56
N ARG A 161 5.61 -8.61 18.44
CA ARG A 161 5.20 -9.21 19.72
C ARG A 161 4.52 -8.19 20.62
N LYS A 162 5.06 -6.98 20.71
CA LYS A 162 4.43 -5.87 21.43
C LYS A 162 3.04 -5.56 20.88
N VAL A 163 2.87 -5.48 19.56
CA VAL A 163 1.55 -5.28 18.94
C VAL A 163 0.59 -6.44 19.25
N ALA A 164 1.07 -7.69 19.20
CA ALA A 164 0.29 -8.86 19.55
C ALA A 164 -0.19 -8.87 21.01
N GLU A 165 0.59 -8.29 21.93
CA GLU A 165 0.27 -8.21 23.35
C GLU A 165 -0.64 -7.02 23.70
N GLU A 166 -0.54 -5.92 22.97
CA GLU A 166 -1.15 -4.63 23.36
C GLU A 166 -2.32 -4.18 22.46
N ASP A 167 -2.43 -4.67 21.21
CA ASP A 167 -3.35 -4.11 20.23
C ASP A 167 -4.60 -4.97 19.94
N GLU A 168 -5.61 -4.80 20.78
CA GLU A 168 -6.91 -5.50 20.68
C GLU A 168 -7.91 -4.82 19.70
N ARG A 169 -7.47 -3.87 18.86
CA ARG A 169 -8.36 -3.19 17.91
C ARG A 169 -8.59 -4.03 16.65
N VAL A 170 -9.77 -3.88 16.05
CA VAL A 170 -10.16 -4.58 14.82
C VAL A 170 -9.94 -3.67 13.62
N ASN A 171 -9.27 -4.17 12.58
CA ASN A 171 -9.26 -3.50 11.28
C ASN A 171 -10.60 -3.77 10.57
N PRO A 172 -11.40 -2.75 10.18
CA PRO A 172 -12.72 -2.95 9.59
C PRO A 172 -12.71 -3.90 8.39
N GLY A 173 -13.59 -4.90 8.40
CA GLY A 173 -13.67 -5.95 7.37
C GLY A 173 -12.72 -7.13 7.57
N TRP A 174 -11.81 -7.05 8.54
CA TRP A 174 -10.78 -8.04 8.82
C TRP A 174 -10.88 -8.54 10.28
N TRP A 175 -9.74 -8.83 10.88
CA TRP A 175 -9.59 -9.34 12.24
C TRP A 175 -8.77 -8.39 13.12
N TYR A 176 -8.38 -8.85 14.31
CA TYR A 176 -7.66 -8.03 15.28
C TYR A 176 -6.23 -7.71 14.80
N VAL A 177 -5.72 -6.52 15.09
CA VAL A 177 -4.32 -6.18 14.76
C VAL A 177 -3.35 -7.11 15.49
N ALA A 178 -3.64 -7.46 16.75
CA ALA A 178 -2.85 -8.45 17.48
C ALA A 178 -2.77 -9.81 16.76
N GLU A 179 -3.86 -10.27 16.15
CA GLU A 179 -3.88 -11.52 15.39
C GLU A 179 -3.06 -11.42 14.11
N GLU A 180 -3.14 -10.29 13.37
CA GLU A 180 -2.29 -10.05 12.21
C GLU A 180 -0.81 -10.00 12.59
N ALA A 181 -0.47 -9.43 13.75
CA ALA A 181 0.89 -9.42 14.26
C ALA A 181 1.40 -10.83 14.58
N LEU A 182 0.55 -11.71 15.13
CA LEU A 182 0.87 -13.13 15.35
C LEU A 182 1.09 -13.86 14.02
N ASP A 183 0.19 -13.67 13.05
CA ASP A 183 0.29 -14.31 11.73
C ASP A 183 1.56 -13.83 11.00
N ALA A 184 1.94 -12.56 11.16
CA ALA A 184 3.20 -12.03 10.65
C ALA A 184 4.43 -12.69 11.29
N ILE A 185 4.41 -12.91 12.61
CA ILE A 185 5.48 -13.64 13.31
C ILE A 185 5.56 -15.08 12.79
N ASP A 186 4.43 -15.75 12.61
CA ASP A 186 4.36 -17.11 12.05
C ASP A 186 4.98 -17.16 10.65
N HIS A 187 4.62 -16.22 9.76
CA HIS A 187 5.21 -16.13 8.42
C HIS A 187 6.73 -15.88 8.44
N ILE A 188 7.22 -15.01 9.32
CA ILE A 188 8.65 -14.71 9.50
C ILE A 188 9.40 -15.96 10.00
N GLU A 189 8.80 -16.71 10.92
CA GLU A 189 9.36 -17.93 11.50
C GLU A 189 9.11 -19.17 10.63
N SER A 190 8.39 -19.02 9.51
CA SER A 190 7.98 -20.10 8.60
C SER A 190 7.15 -21.18 9.30
N ARG A 191 6.27 -20.74 10.19
CA ARG A 191 5.21 -21.54 10.80
C ARG A 191 3.91 -21.38 10.01
N GLU A 192 2.99 -22.31 10.22
CA GLU A 192 1.64 -22.23 9.70
C GLU A 192 0.82 -21.24 10.54
N SER A 193 0.21 -20.27 9.88
CA SER A 193 -0.73 -19.32 10.50
C SER A 193 -2.14 -19.91 10.45
N PRO A 194 -3.01 -19.64 11.44
CA PRO A 194 -4.38 -20.12 11.42
C PRO A 194 -5.21 -19.47 10.30
N ASP A 195 -6.20 -20.19 9.78
CA ASP A 195 -7.19 -19.63 8.87
C ASP A 195 -8.07 -18.61 9.61
N ARG A 196 -7.74 -17.33 9.47
CA ARG A 196 -8.51 -16.23 10.07
C ARG A 196 -9.80 -16.00 9.30
N ILE A 197 -10.91 -15.91 10.03
CA ILE A 197 -12.14 -15.30 9.53
C ILE A 197 -12.30 -13.89 10.10
N PRO A 198 -12.81 -12.92 9.29
CA PRO A 198 -13.13 -11.59 9.78
C PRO A 198 -14.02 -11.64 11.03
N VAL A 199 -13.77 -10.73 11.98
CA VAL A 199 -14.50 -10.69 13.26
C VAL A 199 -16.01 -10.62 13.06
N MET A 200 -16.48 -9.88 12.05
CA MET A 200 -17.90 -9.77 11.67
C MET A 200 -18.55 -11.10 11.22
N ARG A 201 -17.76 -12.14 10.94
CA ARG A 201 -18.21 -13.49 10.56
C ARG A 201 -18.06 -14.51 11.70
N ARG A 202 -17.39 -14.16 12.80
CA ARG A 202 -17.26 -15.04 13.97
C ARG A 202 -18.64 -15.15 14.65
N GLY A 203 -19.10 -16.37 14.91
CA GLY A 203 -20.40 -16.63 15.57
C GLY A 203 -21.64 -16.64 14.65
N LYS A 204 -21.47 -16.68 13.32
CA LYS A 204 -22.57 -16.90 12.35
C LYS A 204 -22.60 -18.34 11.79
N GLN A 205 -22.03 -19.29 12.52
CA GLN A 205 -22.13 -20.71 12.19
C GLN A 205 -23.37 -21.28 12.91
N ASP A 206 -24.51 -21.22 12.22
CA ASP A 206 -25.68 -22.07 12.48
C ASP A 206 -25.83 -23.05 11.32
#